data_AF-A0A920LKP0-F1
#
_entry.id   AF-A0A920LKP0-F1
#
_cell.length_a   1.000
_cell.length_b   1.000
_cell.length_c   1.000
_cell.angle_alpha   90.00
_cell.angle_beta   90.00
_cell.angle_gamma   90.00
#
_symmetry.space_group_name_H-M   'P 1'
#
loop_
_entity.id
_entity.type
_entity.pdbx_description
1 polymer ?
#
loop_
_entity_poly.entity_id
_entity_poly.type
_entity_poly.pdbx_seq_one_letter_code
_entity_poly.pdbx_strand_id
1 'polypeptide(L)' 'MLIDRSLLDGSYLYLIKDEKLVKKKVEILQIIENKAIIKGLKNNDVMLGESVKDSYEGMPVRIK' A
#
# COMPACT_ATOMS: atom_id res chain seq x y z
N MET A 1 6.75 -1.42 -9.86
CA MET A 1 6.56 -0.04 -9.36
C MET A 1 7.56 0.19 -8.23
N LEU A 2 8.16 1.39 -8.14
CA LEU A 2 9.04 1.78 -7.04
C LEU A 2 8.21 2.57 -6.01
N ILE A 3 8.26 2.17 -4.74
CA ILE A 3 7.50 2.79 -3.65
C ILE A 3 8.38 3.06 -2.43
N ASP A 4 7.89 3.86 -1.48
CA ASP A 4 8.50 3.92 -0.15
C ASP A 4 8.22 2.63 0.63
N ARG A 5 9.27 2.03 1.20
CA ARG A 5 9.14 0.75 1.92
C ARG A 5 8.31 0.87 3.19
N SER A 6 8.16 2.07 3.75
CA SER A 6 7.33 2.31 4.94
C SER A 6 5.83 2.08 4.71
N LEU A 7 5.41 2.05 3.43
CA LEU A 7 4.04 1.72 3.04
C LEU A 7 3.74 0.22 3.14
N LEU A 8 4.77 -0.63 3.19
CA LEU A 8 4.63 -2.08 3.26
C LEU A 8 4.30 -2.54 4.69
N ASP A 9 3.21 -3.30 4.82
CA ASP A 9 2.91 -4.12 5.99
C ASP A 9 3.30 -5.58 5.66
N GLY A 10 4.59 -5.89 5.84
CA GLY A 10 5.18 -7.16 5.40
C GLY A 10 5.15 -7.29 3.87
N SER A 11 4.31 -8.21 3.34
CA SER A 11 4.10 -8.40 1.90
C SER A 11 2.77 -7.82 1.40
N TYR A 12 2.21 -6.87 2.16
CA TYR A 12 0.94 -6.22 1.85
C TYR A 12 1.09 -4.70 1.73
N LEU A 13 0.19 -4.10 0.95
CA LEU A 13 -0.09 -2.67 0.94
C LEU A 13 -1.56 -2.44 1.26
N TYR A 14 -1.90 -1.24 1.72
CA TYR A 14 -3.29 -0.81 1.77
C TYR A 14 -3.67 -0.06 0.50
N LEU A 15 -4.69 -0.57 -0.20
CA LEU A 15 -5.39 0.14 -1.26
C LEU A 15 -6.63 0.83 -0.70
N ILE A 16 -7.05 1.90 -1.35
CA ILE A 16 -8.30 2.59 -1.06
C ILE A 16 -9.36 2.07 -2.02
N LYS A 17 -10.40 1.43 -1.49
CA LYS A 17 -11.57 0.95 -2.25
C LYS A 17 -12.83 1.23 -1.45
N ASP A 18 -13.86 1.76 -2.10
CA ASP A 18 -15.15 2.08 -1.48
C ASP A 18 -14.97 2.83 -0.14
N GLU A 19 -14.10 3.85 -0.14
CA GLU A 19 -13.75 4.67 1.04
C GLU A 19 -13.18 3.86 2.23
N LYS A 20 -12.53 2.73 1.97
CA LYS A 20 -11.92 1.87 3.00
C LYS A 20 -10.53 1.40 2.59
N LEU A 21 -9.70 1.14 3.60
CA LEU A 21 -8.43 0.45 3.40
C LEU A 21 -8.65 -1.05 3.16
N VAL A 22 -8.04 -1.57 2.11
CA VAL A 22 -8.08 -3.00 1.74
C VAL A 22 -6.65 -3.49 1.56
N LYS A 23 -6.25 -4.50 2.33
CA LYS A 23 -4.94 -5.15 2.21
C LYS A 23 -4.86 -5.86 0.87
N LYS A 24 -3.81 -5.52 0.14
CA LYS A 24 -3.45 -6.14 -1.12
C LYS A 24 -2.09 -6.79 -0.96
N LYS A 25 -2.03 -8.11 -1.14
CA LYS A 25 -0.76 -8.81 -1.25
C LYS A 25 -0.02 -8.33 -2.49
N VAL A 26 1.25 -8.01 -2.32
CA VAL A 26 2.18 -7.62 -3.38
C VAL A 26 3.40 -8.52 -3.35
N GLU A 27 4.05 -8.65 -4.49
CA GLU A 27 5.35 -9.33 -4.59
C GLU A 27 6.44 -8.28 -4.46
N ILE A 28 7.32 -8.46 -3.47
CA ILE A 28 8.50 -7.60 -3.29
C ILE A 28 9.65 -8.23 -4.08
N LEU A 29 10.09 -7.55 -5.13
CA LEU A 29 11.21 -7.99 -5.95
C LEU A 29 12.54 -7.60 -5.34
N GLN A 30 12.61 -6.40 -4.76
CA GLN A 30 13.84 -5.87 -4.18
C GLN A 30 13.52 -4.77 -3.16
N ILE A 31 14.36 -4.66 -2.12
CA ILE A 31 14.38 -3.52 -1.20
C ILE A 31 15.74 -2.83 -1.37
N ILE A 32 15.72 -1.50 -1.52
CA ILE A 32 16.91 -0.66 -1.69
C ILE A 32 16.73 0.55 -0.77
N GLU A 33 17.52 0.62 0.29
CA GLU A 33 17.43 1.66 1.32
C GLU A 33 16.00 1.85 1.87
N ASN A 34 15.37 3.01 1.60
CA ASN A 34 14.00 3.36 1.98
C ASN A 34 12.96 3.05 0.89
N LYS A 35 13.36 2.43 -0.23
CA LYS A 35 12.48 2.07 -1.34
C LYS A 35 12.31 0.57 -1.51
N ALA A 36 11.21 0.19 -2.16
CA ALA A 36 10.95 -1.18 -2.56
C ALA A 36 10.44 -1.22 -4.02
N ILE A 37 10.93 -2.20 -4.78
CA ILE A 37 10.40 -2.53 -6.11
C ILE A 37 9.38 -3.65 -5.93
N ILE A 38 8.14 -3.38 -6.33
CA ILE A 38 7.02 -4.31 -6.16
C ILE A 38 6.29 -4.64 -7.47
N LYS A 39 5.60 -5.78 -7.47
CA LYS A 39 4.62 -6.23 -8.47
C LYS A 39 3.27 -6.55 -7.83
N GLY A 40 2.21 -6.59 -8.63
CA GLY A 40 0.86 -6.99 -8.20
C GLY A 40 -0.18 -5.87 -8.11
N LEU A 41 0.21 -4.63 -8.41
CA LEU A 41 -0.68 -3.49 -8.56
C LEU A 41 -1.15 -3.36 -10.01
N LYS A 42 -2.39 -2.90 -10.20
CA LYS A 42 -2.99 -2.59 -11.49
C LYS A 42 -2.98 -1.08 -11.73
N ASN A 43 -3.07 -0.70 -13.01
CA ASN A 43 -3.32 0.70 -13.35
C ASN A 43 -4.62 1.15 -12.68
N ASN A 44 -4.61 2.37 -12.13
CA ASN A 44 -5.68 2.99 -11.36
C ASN A 44 -5.92 2.43 -9.95
N ASP A 45 -5.08 1.52 -9.43
CA ASP A 45 -5.10 1.21 -8.00
C ASP A 45 -4.68 2.47 -7.21
N VAL A 46 -5.52 2.92 -6.29
CA VAL A 46 -5.22 4.00 -5.35
C VAL A 46 -4.67 3.39 -4.07
N MET A 47 -3.50 3.83 -3.63
CA MET A 47 -2.87 3.37 -2.40
C MET A 47 -2.58 4.56 -1.48
N LEU A 48 -2.27 4.27 -0.22
CA LEU A 48 -1.77 5.30 0.70
C LEU A 48 -0.46 5.90 0.18
N GLY A 49 -0.33 7.23 0.25
CA GLY A 49 0.91 7.95 -0.07
C GLY A 49 1.93 7.94 1.08
N GLU A 50 1.45 7.71 2.30
CA GLU A 50 2.25 7.67 3.53
C GLU A 50 1.75 6.56 4.46
N SER A 51 2.63 6.08 5.34
CA SER A 51 2.26 5.06 6.33
C SER A 51 1.34 5.67 7.38
N VAL A 52 0.16 5.11 7.55
CA VAL A 52 -0.78 5.53 8.60
C VAL A 52 -0.62 4.60 9.79
N LYS A 53 -0.21 5.17 10.92
CA LYS A 53 -0.07 4.43 12.18
C LYS A 53 -1.41 3.78 12.56
N ASP A 54 -1.34 2.54 13.04
CA ASP A 54 -2.51 1.77 13.47
C ASP A 54 -3.55 1.54 12.36
N SER A 55 -3.13 1.61 11.08
CA SER A 55 -3.98 1.24 9.95
C SER A 55 -4.34 -0.25 9.95
N TYR A 56 -5.60 -0.55 9.61
CA TYR A 56 -6.15 -1.91 9.60
C TYR A 56 -7.11 -2.13 8.42
N GLU A 57 -7.38 -3.41 8.10
CA GLU A 57 -8.34 -3.82 7.06
C GLU A 57 -9.74 -3.26 7.33
N GLY A 58 -10.34 -2.59 6.36
CA GLY A 58 -11.68 -2.00 6.47
C GLY A 58 -11.72 -0.63 7.17
N MET A 59 -10.56 -0.08 7.56
CA MET A 59 -10.48 1.26 8.13
C MET A 59 -11.11 2.29 7.19
N PRO A 60 -12.09 3.10 7.63
CA PRO A 60 -12.70 4.14 6.80
C PRO A 60 -11.70 5.23 6.43
N VAL A 61 -11.77 5.68 5.18
CA VAL A 61 -10.91 6.72 4.61
C VAL A 61 -11.80 7.78 3.98
N ARG A 62 -11.57 9.05 4.32
CA ARG A 62 -12.24 10.17 3.64
C ARG A 62 -11.39 10.62 2.47
N ILE A 63 -11.87 10.39 1.27
CA ILE A 63 -11.27 10.92 0.05
C ILE A 63 -11.91 12.29 -0.18
N LYS A 64 -11.12 13.36 -0.16
CA LYS A 64 -11.57 14.72 -0.48
C LYS A 64 -11.09 15.11 -1.87
#